data_AF-A0A534E612-F1
#
_entry.id   AF-A0A534E612-F1
#
_cell.length_a   1.000
_cell.length_b   1.000
_cell.length_c   1.000
_cell.angle_alpha   90.00
_cell.angle_beta   90.00
_cell.angle_gamma   90.00
#
_symmetry.space_group_name_H-M   'P 1'
#
loop_
_entity.id
_entity.type
_entity.pdbx_description
1 polymer ?
#
loop_
_entity_poly.entity_id
_entity_poly.type
_entity_poly.pdbx_seq_one_letter_code
_entity_poly.pdbx_strand_id
1 'polypeptide(L)'
;MSPETLLALALVAVYVADSAHFLAIGEALIRTRSGRTAGLSFGWPFELAGRRPFIPNPLTPFWPELRLVWTPSSAGGAGAAEAVSAEMRAHLVAVRPVAWIASVCAALIGVVAPLALAFGREPLFVAATLLCLALSAAACALTASRRKELRLTGLPLFSTILVALVCLPCAGNLARSVAAQRRWSVGAAELPALGFEGIPAATLRAQLQEALGAARRALPEDSAAHSALSEQLRRLEGEAREPD
;
A
#
# COMPACT_ATOMS: atom_id res chain seq x y z
N MET A 1 5.26 34.30 0.50
CA MET A 1 4.45 33.24 -0.13
C MET A 1 3.04 33.77 -0.31
N SER A 2 2.43 33.60 -1.48
CA SER A 2 1.05 34.02 -1.68
C SER A 2 0.07 33.03 -1.04
N PRO A 3 -1.18 33.44 -0.70
CA PRO A 3 -2.21 32.53 -0.19
C PRO A 3 -2.48 31.33 -1.10
N GLU A 4 -2.43 31.53 -2.41
CA GLU A 4 -2.63 30.49 -3.43
C GLU A 4 -1.49 29.46 -3.38
N THR A 5 -0.25 29.93 -3.19
CA THR A 5 0.93 29.06 -3.04
C THR A 5 0.81 28.21 -1.77
N LEU A 6 0.36 28.81 -0.66
CA LEU A 6 0.14 28.08 0.60
C LEU A 6 -0.96 27.03 0.46
N LEU A 7 -2.06 27.37 -0.22
CA LEU A 7 -3.14 26.42 -0.50
C LEU A 7 -2.64 25.25 -1.36
N ALA A 8 -1.90 25.52 -2.43
CA ALA A 8 -1.33 24.47 -3.27
C ALA A 8 -0.40 23.54 -2.49
N LEU A 9 0.50 24.11 -1.65
CA LEU A 9 1.39 23.33 -0.78
C LEU A 9 0.60 22.50 0.24
N ALA A 10 -0.44 23.06 0.84
CA ALA A 10 -1.31 22.35 1.78
C ALA A 10 -2.02 21.16 1.10
N LEU A 11 -2.50 21.33 -0.13
CA LEU A 11 -3.13 20.24 -0.89
C LEU A 11 -2.14 19.11 -1.20
N VAL A 12 -0.90 19.45 -1.59
CA VAL A 12 0.16 18.45 -1.79
C VAL A 12 0.49 17.74 -0.48
N ALA A 13 0.59 18.47 0.64
CA ALA A 13 0.87 17.89 1.94
C ALA A 13 -0.24 16.93 2.40
N VAL A 14 -1.50 17.32 2.25
CA VAL A 14 -2.67 16.47 2.55
C VAL A 14 -2.67 15.22 1.67
N TYR A 15 -2.41 15.37 0.38
CA TYR A 15 -2.33 14.25 -0.56
C TYR A 15 -1.23 13.24 -0.19
N VAL A 16 -0.04 13.75 0.15
CA VAL A 16 1.08 12.90 0.58
C VAL A 16 0.77 12.22 1.92
N ALA A 17 0.20 12.96 2.87
CA ALA A 17 -0.17 12.44 4.18
C ALA A 17 -1.23 11.34 4.08
N ASP A 18 -2.24 11.51 3.21
CA ASP A 18 -3.27 10.51 2.93
C ASP A 18 -2.68 9.21 2.34
N SER A 19 -1.60 9.33 1.57
CA SER A 19 -0.91 8.16 0.99
C SER A 19 0.10 7.49 1.93
N ALA A 20 0.46 8.11 3.05
CA ALA A 20 1.55 7.65 3.89
C ALA A 20 1.13 6.43 4.74
N HIS A 21 2.03 5.44 4.81
CA HIS A 21 1.87 4.27 5.66
C HIS A 21 2.84 4.33 6.84
N PHE A 22 2.35 3.95 8.02
CA PHE A 22 3.16 3.77 9.22
C PHE A 22 3.12 2.29 9.59
N LEU A 23 4.21 1.60 9.27
CA LEU A 23 4.34 0.15 9.43
C LEU A 23 4.89 -0.16 10.82
N ALA A 24 4.20 -1.02 11.55
CA ALA A 24 4.73 -1.56 12.80
C ALA A 24 5.82 -2.61 12.50
N ILE A 25 6.62 -2.94 13.51
CA ILE A 25 7.48 -4.12 13.47
C ILE A 25 6.58 -5.36 13.28
N GLY A 26 6.93 -6.24 12.34
CA GLY A 26 6.04 -7.34 11.94
C GLY A 26 5.08 -7.00 10.81
N GLU A 27 5.11 -5.77 10.28
CA GLU A 27 4.35 -5.38 9.09
C GLU A 27 5.25 -5.10 7.90
N ALA A 28 4.69 -5.32 6.72
CA ALA A 28 5.29 -4.98 5.44
C ALA A 28 4.20 -4.49 4.49
N LEU A 29 4.62 -3.76 3.46
CA LEU A 29 3.76 -3.33 2.38
C LEU A 29 4.18 -4.03 1.09
N ILE A 30 3.22 -4.67 0.44
CA ILE A 30 3.42 -5.26 -0.87
C ILE A 30 3.07 -4.21 -1.91
N ARG A 31 4.10 -3.85 -2.67
CA ARG A 31 4.02 -2.91 -3.80
C ARG A 31 3.46 -3.66 -4.99
N THR A 32 2.52 -3.05 -5.68
CA THR A 32 1.96 -3.61 -6.91
C THR A 32 2.35 -2.79 -8.12
N ARG A 33 2.37 -3.45 -9.28
CA ARG A 33 2.55 -2.82 -10.58
C ARG A 33 1.66 -3.53 -11.58
N SER A 34 0.83 -2.77 -12.31
CA SER A 34 -0.05 -3.31 -13.34
C SER A 34 -0.92 -4.50 -12.88
N GLY A 35 -1.39 -4.47 -11.62
CA GLY A 35 -2.23 -5.52 -11.04
C GLY A 35 -1.48 -6.77 -10.53
N ARG A 36 -0.15 -6.72 -10.44
CA ARG A 36 0.70 -7.82 -9.96
C ARG A 36 1.53 -7.41 -8.75
N THR A 37 1.97 -8.39 -7.96
CA THR A 37 2.89 -8.21 -6.83
C THR A 37 4.31 -7.93 -7.35
N ALA A 38 4.71 -6.65 -7.29
CA ALA A 38 5.97 -6.19 -7.86
C ALA A 38 7.10 -6.18 -6.83
N GLY A 39 6.79 -6.04 -5.54
CA GLY A 39 7.82 -6.00 -4.52
C GLY A 39 7.31 -5.88 -3.09
N LEU A 40 8.26 -5.80 -2.16
CA LEU A 40 8.04 -5.70 -0.72
C LEU A 40 8.73 -4.46 -0.16
N SER A 41 8.16 -3.85 0.86
CA SER A 41 8.74 -2.72 1.59
C SER A 41 8.47 -2.87 3.08
N PHE A 42 9.48 -2.67 3.91
CA PHE A 42 9.38 -2.64 5.37
C PHE A 42 9.38 -1.20 5.92
N GLY A 43 9.25 -0.20 5.03
CA GLY A 43 9.36 1.21 5.37
C GLY A 43 10.80 1.71 5.35
N TRP A 44 10.97 2.94 5.80
CA TRP A 44 12.27 3.60 5.92
C TRP A 44 13.08 3.06 7.12
N PRO A 45 14.42 3.23 7.11
CA PRO A 45 15.30 2.65 8.12
C PRO A 45 15.18 3.29 9.52
N PHE A 46 14.45 4.40 9.65
CA PHE A 46 14.20 5.06 10.94
C PHE A 46 12.76 4.86 11.40
N GLU A 47 12.53 5.09 12.69
CA GLU A 47 11.22 4.96 13.31
C GLU A 47 10.69 6.32 13.77
N LEU A 48 9.39 6.54 13.53
CA LEU A 48 8.62 7.66 14.05
C LEU A 48 7.52 7.10 14.94
N ALA A 49 7.56 7.43 16.25
CA ALA A 49 6.63 6.90 17.25
C ALA A 49 6.52 5.34 17.25
N GLY A 50 7.67 4.65 17.11
CA GLY A 50 7.74 3.18 17.09
C GLY A 50 7.20 2.54 15.80
N ARG A 51 7.04 3.31 14.72
CA ARG A 51 6.60 2.82 13.40
C ARG A 51 7.52 3.31 12.31
N ARG A 52 7.75 2.47 11.30
CA ARG A 52 8.54 2.82 10.13
C ARG A 52 7.65 3.54 9.12
N PRO A 53 7.92 4.82 8.83
CA PRO A 53 7.17 5.53 7.81
C PRO A 53 7.50 4.95 6.43
N PHE A 54 6.52 4.95 5.56
CA PHE A 54 6.65 4.63 4.15
C PHE A 54 5.77 5.58 3.36
N ILE A 55 6.39 6.32 2.44
CA ILE A 55 5.67 7.17 1.51
C ILE A 55 5.73 6.49 0.13
N PRO A 56 4.59 6.07 -0.42
CA PRO A 56 4.56 5.49 -1.75
C PRO A 56 4.83 6.56 -2.81
N ASN A 57 5.05 6.13 -4.06
CA ASN A 57 5.27 7.08 -5.14
C ASN A 57 4.00 7.94 -5.35
N PRO A 58 4.08 9.27 -5.16
CA PRO A 58 2.95 10.18 -5.31
C PRO A 58 2.47 10.29 -6.76
N LEU A 59 3.25 9.87 -7.75
CA LEU A 59 2.84 9.90 -9.16
C LEU A 59 2.07 8.65 -9.59
N THR A 60 1.91 7.67 -8.70
CA THR A 60 1.20 6.42 -9.01
C THR A 60 0.16 6.09 -7.93
N PRO A 61 -0.79 6.98 -7.64
CA PRO A 61 -1.77 6.77 -6.56
C PRO A 61 -2.81 5.69 -6.86
N PHE A 62 -2.95 5.34 -8.13
CA PHE A 62 -3.82 4.30 -8.63
C PHE A 62 -3.22 2.90 -8.52
N TRP A 63 -1.97 2.75 -8.08
CA TRP A 63 -1.43 1.43 -7.79
C TRP A 63 -1.85 1.01 -6.38
N PRO A 64 -2.70 -0.03 -6.24
CA PRO A 64 -3.11 -0.52 -4.94
C PRO A 64 -1.90 -1.07 -4.17
N GLU A 65 -1.91 -0.93 -2.85
CA GLU A 65 -0.85 -1.43 -1.98
C GLU A 65 -1.50 -2.35 -0.94
N LEU A 66 -0.90 -3.52 -0.73
CA LEU A 66 -1.45 -4.53 0.17
C LEU A 66 -0.65 -4.54 1.47
N ARG A 67 -1.35 -4.38 2.60
CA ARG A 67 -0.72 -4.42 3.92
C ARG A 67 -0.60 -5.87 4.38
N LEU A 68 0.63 -6.27 4.67
CA LEU A 68 0.98 -7.61 5.11
C LEU A 68 1.46 -7.54 6.56
N VAL A 69 0.95 -8.44 7.38
CA VAL A 69 1.46 -8.76 8.71
C VAL A 69 2.19 -10.08 8.58
N TRP A 70 3.40 -10.17 9.10
CA TRP A 70 4.17 -11.40 9.09
C TRP A 70 4.39 -11.90 10.51
N THR A 71 4.20 -13.21 10.69
CA THR A 71 4.36 -13.85 12.00
C THR A 71 5.68 -14.63 12.08
N PRO A 72 6.38 -14.60 13.22
CA PRO A 72 7.60 -15.39 13.41
C PRO A 72 7.38 -16.89 13.27
N SER A 73 6.19 -17.37 13.63
CA SER A 73 5.85 -18.78 13.54
C SER A 73 5.38 -19.15 12.13
N SER A 74 6.02 -20.17 11.54
CA SER A 74 5.60 -20.81 10.28
C SER A 74 4.49 -21.82 10.58
N ALA A 75 3.24 -21.35 10.59
CA ALA A 75 2.10 -22.23 10.84
C ALA A 75 1.47 -22.80 9.55
N GLY A 76 1.82 -22.29 8.36
CA GLY A 76 1.06 -22.51 7.13
C GLY A 76 1.67 -23.47 6.11
N GLY A 77 2.99 -23.60 6.05
CA GLY A 77 3.66 -24.35 4.97
C GLY A 77 3.46 -23.68 3.59
N ALA A 78 4.13 -24.24 2.56
CA ALA A 78 4.13 -23.65 1.21
C ALA A 78 2.72 -23.49 0.59
N GLY A 79 1.79 -24.40 0.90
CA GLY A 79 0.41 -24.33 0.41
C GLY A 79 -0.41 -23.15 0.97
N ALA A 80 -0.11 -22.67 2.19
CA ALA A 80 -0.77 -21.49 2.74
C ALA A 80 -0.32 -20.20 2.04
N ALA A 81 0.97 -20.10 1.71
CA ALA A 81 1.51 -18.95 0.98
C ALA A 81 0.90 -18.82 -0.42
N GLU A 82 0.73 -19.94 -1.13
CA GLU A 82 0.12 -19.96 -2.46
C GLU A 82 -1.36 -19.54 -2.42
N ALA A 83 -2.13 -20.05 -1.44
CA ALA A 83 -3.52 -19.66 -1.25
C ALA A 83 -3.65 -18.14 -0.95
N VAL A 84 -2.79 -17.60 -0.07
CA VAL A 84 -2.75 -16.17 0.22
C VAL A 84 -2.39 -15.36 -1.02
N SER A 85 -1.38 -15.78 -1.80
CA SER A 85 -0.98 -15.11 -3.05
C SER A 85 -2.12 -15.12 -4.08
N ALA A 86 -2.85 -16.23 -4.21
CA ALA A 86 -4.01 -16.32 -5.09
C ALA A 86 -5.15 -15.38 -4.65
N GLU A 87 -5.47 -15.33 -3.36
CA GLU A 87 -6.46 -14.41 -2.81
C GLU A 87 -6.05 -12.94 -3.01
N MET A 88 -4.76 -12.62 -2.83
CA MET A 88 -4.24 -11.27 -3.09
C MET A 88 -4.43 -10.87 -4.55
N ARG A 89 -4.10 -11.76 -5.50
CA ARG A 89 -4.32 -11.51 -6.93
C ARG A 89 -5.80 -11.28 -7.23
N ALA A 90 -6.70 -12.10 -6.67
CA ALA A 90 -8.14 -11.91 -6.81
C ALA A 90 -8.60 -10.54 -6.25
N HIS A 91 -8.05 -10.12 -5.11
CA HIS A 91 -8.33 -8.82 -4.52
C HIS A 91 -7.84 -7.66 -5.41
N LEU A 92 -6.64 -7.77 -6.00
CA LEU A 92 -6.13 -6.78 -6.93
C LEU A 92 -7.00 -6.65 -8.19
N VAL A 93 -7.51 -7.78 -8.71
CA VAL A 93 -8.48 -7.79 -9.82
C VAL A 93 -9.78 -7.09 -9.42
N ALA A 94 -10.27 -7.31 -8.21
CA ALA A 94 -11.48 -6.67 -7.70
C ALA A 94 -11.32 -5.14 -7.53
N VAL A 95 -10.14 -4.67 -7.11
CA VAL A 95 -9.81 -3.25 -6.94
C VAL A 95 -9.52 -2.55 -8.28
N ARG A 96 -9.14 -3.29 -9.33
CA ARG A 96 -8.71 -2.72 -10.62
C ARG A 96 -9.67 -1.69 -11.24
N PRO A 97 -11.00 -1.86 -11.23
CA PRO A 97 -11.89 -0.83 -11.78
C PRO A 97 -11.87 0.46 -10.96
N VAL A 98 -11.78 0.36 -9.63
CA VAL A 98 -11.63 1.52 -8.72
C VAL A 98 -10.29 2.21 -8.99
N ALA A 99 -9.22 1.44 -9.19
CA ALA A 99 -7.91 1.94 -9.57
C ALA A 99 -7.91 2.72 -10.89
N TRP A 100 -8.66 2.25 -11.88
CA TRP A 100 -8.82 2.94 -13.16
C TRP A 100 -9.56 4.27 -13.00
N ILE A 101 -10.65 4.31 -12.24
CA ILE A 101 -11.35 5.58 -12.00
C ILE A 101 -10.47 6.55 -11.21
N ALA A 102 -9.78 6.05 -10.17
CA ALA A 102 -8.86 6.84 -9.36
C ALA A 102 -7.69 7.41 -10.18
N SER A 103 -7.18 6.68 -11.18
CA SER A 103 -6.12 7.21 -12.08
C SER A 103 -6.63 8.36 -12.93
N VAL A 104 -7.86 8.29 -13.43
CA VAL A 104 -8.50 9.38 -14.18
C VAL A 104 -8.72 10.59 -13.26
N CYS A 105 -9.22 10.39 -12.04
CA CYS A 105 -9.35 11.47 -11.05
C CYS A 105 -8.00 12.15 -10.75
N ALA A 106 -6.94 11.35 -10.54
CA ALA A 106 -5.60 11.86 -10.31
C ALA A 106 -5.08 12.69 -11.50
N ALA A 107 -5.32 12.25 -12.74
CA ALA A 107 -4.94 13.03 -13.93
C ALA A 107 -5.76 14.32 -14.05
N LEU A 108 -7.07 14.27 -13.78
CA LEU A 108 -7.94 15.46 -13.84
C LEU A 108 -7.49 16.53 -12.86
N ILE A 109 -7.24 16.17 -11.60
CA ILE A 109 -6.91 17.14 -10.54
C ILE A 109 -5.41 17.47 -10.48
N GLY A 110 -4.53 16.51 -10.76
CA GLY A 110 -3.08 16.71 -10.71
C GLY A 110 -2.50 17.37 -11.96
N VAL A 111 -3.18 17.26 -13.12
CA VAL A 111 -2.65 17.74 -14.41
C VAL A 111 -3.64 18.66 -15.12
N VAL A 112 -4.86 18.19 -15.40
CA VAL A 112 -5.79 18.94 -16.26
C VAL A 112 -6.25 20.24 -15.59
N ALA A 113 -6.68 20.19 -14.33
CA ALA A 113 -7.18 21.37 -13.63
C ALA A 113 -6.09 22.45 -13.42
N PRO A 114 -4.86 22.12 -12.96
CA PRO A 114 -3.77 23.09 -12.85
C PRO A 114 -3.36 23.71 -14.19
N LEU A 115 -3.27 22.90 -15.26
CA LEU A 115 -2.97 23.43 -16.59
C LEU A 115 -4.09 24.32 -17.12
N ALA A 116 -5.36 23.94 -16.91
CA ALA A 116 -6.49 24.76 -17.30
C ALA A 116 -6.45 26.14 -16.63
N LEU A 117 -6.14 26.19 -15.33
CA LEU A 117 -5.95 27.46 -14.62
C LEU A 117 -4.74 28.25 -15.15
N ALA A 118 -3.59 27.58 -15.35
CA ALA A 118 -2.37 28.23 -15.84
C ALA A 118 -2.56 28.87 -17.24
N PHE A 119 -3.40 28.28 -18.09
CA PHE A 119 -3.75 28.82 -19.41
C PHE A 119 -5.00 29.70 -19.41
N GLY A 120 -5.57 30.06 -18.25
CA GLY A 120 -6.75 30.91 -18.15
C GLY A 120 -8.04 30.27 -18.71
N ARG A 121 -8.11 28.94 -18.81
CA ARG A 121 -9.26 28.19 -19.32
C ARG A 121 -10.20 27.78 -18.17
N GLU A 122 -10.84 28.76 -17.54
CA GLU A 122 -11.76 28.55 -16.41
C GLU A 122 -12.85 27.49 -16.67
N PRO A 123 -13.52 27.45 -17.85
CA PRO A 123 -14.54 26.42 -18.10
C PRO A 123 -13.98 24.99 -18.09
N LEU A 124 -12.73 24.82 -18.55
CA LEU A 124 -12.07 23.51 -18.54
C LEU A 124 -11.70 23.09 -17.11
N PHE A 125 -11.27 24.03 -16.27
CA PHE A 125 -11.02 23.77 -14.85
C PHE A 125 -12.30 23.31 -14.13
N VAL A 126 -13.41 24.02 -14.34
CA VAL A 126 -14.72 23.66 -13.76
C VAL A 126 -15.17 22.29 -14.26
N ALA A 127 -15.11 22.04 -15.57
CA ALA A 127 -15.48 20.76 -16.16
C ALA A 127 -14.63 19.59 -15.61
N ALA A 128 -13.31 19.77 -15.48
CA ALA A 128 -12.41 18.76 -14.92
C ALA A 128 -12.74 18.45 -13.45
N THR A 129 -13.05 19.49 -12.66
CA THR A 129 -13.40 19.35 -11.25
C THR A 129 -14.74 18.64 -11.06
N LEU A 130 -15.77 19.03 -11.83
CA LEU A 130 -17.09 18.39 -11.80
C LEU A 130 -17.02 16.94 -12.28
N LEU A 131 -16.28 16.67 -13.35
CA LEU A 131 -16.05 15.31 -13.84
C LEU A 131 -15.32 14.47 -12.79
N CYS A 132 -14.29 15.01 -12.14
CA CYS A 132 -13.59 14.33 -11.05
C CYS A 132 -14.53 14.00 -9.89
N LEU A 133 -15.41 14.92 -9.48
CA LEU A 133 -16.40 14.68 -8.43
C LEU A 133 -17.37 13.55 -8.83
N ALA A 134 -17.90 13.58 -10.05
CA ALA A 134 -18.80 12.55 -10.56
C ALA A 134 -18.13 11.16 -10.63
N LEU A 135 -16.88 11.11 -11.11
CA LEU A 135 -16.09 9.88 -11.14
C LEU A 135 -15.76 9.37 -9.74
N SER A 136 -15.43 10.26 -8.81
CA SER A 136 -15.17 9.90 -7.41
C SER A 136 -16.41 9.31 -6.74
N ALA A 137 -17.60 9.88 -7.00
CA ALA A 137 -18.88 9.32 -6.57
C ALA A 137 -19.15 7.94 -7.18
N ALA A 138 -18.88 7.76 -8.48
CA ALA A 138 -19.02 6.46 -9.14
C ALA A 138 -18.05 5.42 -8.55
N ALA A 139 -16.80 5.80 -8.27
CA ALA A 139 -15.81 4.91 -7.65
C ALA A 139 -16.21 4.54 -6.21
N CYS A 140 -16.78 5.47 -5.44
CA CYS A 140 -17.32 5.21 -4.11
C CYS A 140 -18.51 4.24 -4.18
N ALA A 141 -19.45 4.46 -5.11
CA ALA A 141 -20.60 3.58 -5.32
C ALA A 141 -20.16 2.16 -5.73
N LEU A 142 -19.17 2.06 -6.62
CA LEU A 142 -18.59 0.79 -7.04
C LEU A 142 -17.87 0.07 -5.88
N THR A 143 -17.14 0.81 -5.05
CA THR A 143 -16.48 0.26 -3.85
C THR A 143 -17.52 -0.25 -2.86
N ALA A 144 -18.63 0.49 -2.67
CA ALA A 144 -19.72 0.09 -1.79
C ALA A 144 -20.49 -1.14 -2.31
N SER A 145 -20.73 -1.23 -3.62
CA SER A 145 -21.40 -2.39 -4.22
C SER A 145 -20.53 -3.66 -4.14
N ARG A 146 -19.20 -3.51 -4.27
CA ARG A 146 -18.22 -4.59 -4.14
C ARG A 146 -17.69 -4.80 -2.72
N ARG A 147 -18.31 -4.21 -1.69
CA ARG A 147 -17.82 -4.27 -0.30
C ARG A 147 -17.54 -5.69 0.20
N LYS A 148 -18.33 -6.68 -0.24
CA LYS A 148 -18.18 -8.10 0.16
C LYS A 148 -16.94 -8.73 -0.46
N GLU A 149 -16.71 -8.50 -1.75
CA GLU A 149 -15.53 -8.99 -2.48
C GLU A 149 -14.24 -8.35 -1.95
N LEU A 150 -14.32 -7.06 -1.62
CA LEU A 150 -13.21 -6.29 -1.06
C LEU A 150 -13.00 -6.56 0.44
N ARG A 151 -13.89 -7.35 1.08
CA ARG A 151 -13.89 -7.64 2.52
C ARG A 151 -13.80 -6.39 3.40
N LEU A 152 -14.51 -5.32 2.99
CA LEU A 152 -14.53 -4.05 3.71
C LEU A 152 -15.58 -4.06 4.83
N THR A 153 -15.19 -3.57 6.00
CA THR A 153 -16.11 -3.31 7.13
C THR A 153 -16.76 -1.92 6.99
N GLY A 154 -17.88 -1.69 7.68
CA GLY A 154 -18.71 -0.49 7.48
C GLY A 154 -17.98 0.83 7.76
N LEU A 155 -17.26 0.92 8.89
CA LEU A 155 -16.57 2.15 9.29
C LEU A 155 -15.40 2.53 8.35
N PRO A 156 -14.47 1.61 7.99
CA PRO A 156 -13.44 1.89 7.00
C PRO A 156 -13.98 2.25 5.62
N LEU A 157 -15.06 1.61 5.18
CA LEU A 157 -15.73 1.95 3.93
C LEU A 157 -16.27 3.39 3.98
N PHE A 158 -16.99 3.75 5.05
CA PHE A 158 -17.55 5.09 5.22
C PHE A 158 -16.45 6.17 5.26
N SER A 159 -15.41 5.96 6.06
CA SER A 159 -14.27 6.89 6.16
C SER A 159 -13.59 7.09 4.81
N THR A 160 -13.39 6.01 4.05
CA THR A 160 -12.73 6.06 2.74
C THR A 160 -13.59 6.83 1.73
N ILE A 161 -14.90 6.59 1.71
CA ILE A 161 -15.85 7.32 0.85
C ILE A 161 -15.87 8.81 1.21
N LEU A 162 -15.93 9.13 2.50
CA LEU A 162 -15.97 10.52 2.97
C LEU A 162 -14.73 11.29 2.51
N VAL A 163 -13.54 10.73 2.71
CA VAL A 163 -12.28 11.35 2.27
C VAL A 163 -12.26 11.53 0.75
N ALA A 164 -12.64 10.51 -0.02
CA ALA A 164 -12.62 10.58 -1.48
C ALA A 164 -13.60 11.59 -2.09
N LEU A 165 -14.73 11.86 -1.41
CA LEU A 165 -15.73 12.83 -1.87
C LEU A 165 -15.44 14.27 -1.41
N VAL A 166 -14.92 14.44 -0.19
CA VAL A 166 -14.65 15.76 0.39
C VAL A 166 -13.29 16.30 -0.05
N CYS A 167 -12.29 15.43 -0.18
CA CYS A 167 -10.95 15.77 -0.64
C CYS A 167 -10.73 15.22 -2.06
N LEU A 168 -11.08 16.00 -3.08
CA LEU A 168 -10.81 15.65 -4.49
C LEU A 168 -9.34 15.29 -4.78
N PRO A 169 -8.34 15.97 -4.19
CA PRO A 169 -6.94 15.53 -4.33
C PRO A 169 -6.71 14.09 -3.83
N CYS A 170 -7.40 13.70 -2.77
CA CYS A 170 -7.31 12.38 -2.16
C CYS A 170 -8.09 11.31 -2.96
N ALA A 171 -9.01 11.69 -3.85
CA ALA A 171 -9.75 10.74 -4.68
C ALA A 171 -8.85 9.86 -5.55
N GLY A 172 -7.67 10.38 -5.95
CA GLY A 172 -6.65 9.61 -6.67
C GLY A 172 -6.10 8.43 -5.85
N ASN A 173 -6.06 8.54 -4.53
CA ASN A 173 -5.56 7.50 -3.61
C ASN A 173 -6.60 6.45 -3.25
N LEU A 174 -7.86 6.58 -3.70
CA LEU A 174 -8.97 5.72 -3.29
C LEU A 174 -8.64 4.23 -3.42
N ALA A 175 -8.02 3.82 -4.53
CA ALA A 175 -7.66 2.42 -4.75
C ALA A 175 -6.59 1.91 -3.77
N ARG A 176 -5.61 2.75 -3.41
CA ARG A 176 -4.61 2.46 -2.37
C ARG A 176 -5.28 2.33 -1.01
N SER A 177 -6.14 3.29 -0.65
CA SER A 177 -6.86 3.30 0.63
C SER A 177 -7.76 2.07 0.78
N VAL A 178 -8.48 1.67 -0.27
CA VAL A 178 -9.31 0.47 -0.29
C VAL A 178 -8.47 -0.80 -0.14
N ALA A 179 -7.39 -0.94 -0.90
CA ALA A 179 -6.52 -2.11 -0.85
C ALA A 179 -5.80 -2.25 0.51
N ALA A 180 -5.44 -1.13 1.14
CA ALA A 180 -4.75 -1.11 2.42
C ALA A 180 -5.64 -1.48 3.62
N GLN A 181 -6.98 -1.46 3.48
CA GLN A 181 -7.89 -1.87 4.56
C GLN A 181 -7.79 -3.36 4.87
N ARG A 182 -7.48 -4.18 3.86
CA ARG A 182 -7.32 -5.62 4.07
C ARG A 182 -5.90 -5.93 4.54
N ARG A 183 -5.80 -6.50 5.74
CA ARG A 183 -4.55 -7.03 6.26
C ARG A 183 -4.39 -8.49 5.89
N TRP A 184 -3.27 -8.81 5.27
CA TRP A 184 -2.86 -10.16 4.93
C TRP A 184 -1.94 -10.69 6.03
N SER A 185 -1.97 -11.99 6.31
CA SER A 185 -1.14 -12.61 7.35
C SER A 185 -0.42 -13.82 6.78
N VAL A 186 0.92 -13.85 6.89
CA VAL A 186 1.77 -14.92 6.35
C VAL A 186 2.93 -15.19 7.30
N GLY A 187 3.42 -16.43 7.39
CA GLY A 187 4.63 -16.72 8.17
C GLY A 187 5.87 -16.03 7.56
N ALA A 188 6.80 -15.56 8.38
CA ALA A 188 8.01 -14.88 7.89
C ALA A 188 8.80 -15.75 6.88
N ALA A 189 8.89 -17.06 7.11
CA ALA A 189 9.53 -18.02 6.22
C ALA A 189 8.80 -18.20 4.86
N GLU A 190 7.51 -17.88 4.81
CA GLU A 190 6.66 -18.05 3.62
C GLU A 190 6.63 -16.79 2.74
N LEU A 191 7.20 -15.67 3.21
CA LEU A 191 7.23 -14.40 2.48
C LEU A 191 7.84 -14.50 1.07
N PRO A 192 8.97 -15.20 0.84
CA PRO A 192 9.52 -15.36 -0.50
C PRO A 192 8.58 -16.12 -1.45
N ALA A 193 7.79 -17.07 -0.92
CA ALA A 193 6.87 -17.90 -1.69
C ALA A 193 5.65 -17.12 -2.22
N LEU A 194 5.46 -15.85 -1.81
CA LEU A 194 4.39 -15.00 -2.34
C LEU A 194 4.61 -14.61 -3.82
N GLY A 195 5.83 -14.75 -4.35
CA GLY A 195 6.15 -14.58 -5.77
C GLY A 195 6.16 -13.12 -6.21
N PHE A 196 7.23 -12.39 -5.91
CA PHE A 196 7.40 -11.00 -6.33
C PHE A 196 8.11 -10.92 -7.69
N GLU A 197 7.44 -10.41 -8.72
CA GLU A 197 7.97 -10.43 -10.11
C GLU A 197 9.09 -9.41 -10.36
N GLY A 198 9.25 -8.40 -9.48
CA GLY A 198 10.12 -7.24 -9.71
C GLY A 198 11.32 -7.12 -8.78
N ILE A 199 11.57 -8.10 -7.90
CA ILE A 199 12.67 -8.06 -6.93
C ILE A 199 13.54 -9.31 -7.08
N PRO A 200 14.87 -9.16 -7.29
CA PRO A 200 15.79 -10.30 -7.25
C PRO A 200 15.73 -11.02 -5.90
N ALA A 201 15.77 -12.35 -5.91
CA ALA A 201 15.68 -13.16 -4.69
C ALA A 201 16.72 -12.74 -3.62
N ALA A 202 17.93 -12.36 -4.04
CA ALA A 202 18.98 -11.86 -3.15
C ALA A 202 18.60 -10.55 -2.45
N THR A 203 18.01 -9.59 -3.17
CA THR A 203 17.54 -8.31 -2.60
C THR A 203 16.39 -8.53 -1.62
N LEU A 204 15.45 -9.41 -1.97
CA LEU A 204 14.34 -9.77 -1.09
C LEU A 204 14.86 -10.42 0.20
N ARG A 205 15.82 -11.33 0.10
CA ARG A 205 16.45 -11.99 1.24
C ARG A 205 17.16 -10.99 2.15
N ALA A 206 17.93 -10.06 1.59
CA ALA A 206 18.60 -9.01 2.37
C ALA A 206 17.61 -8.12 3.13
N GLN A 207 16.51 -7.71 2.48
CA GLN A 207 15.45 -6.94 3.13
C GLN A 207 14.76 -7.73 4.25
N LEU A 208 14.52 -9.03 4.04
CA LEU A 208 13.96 -9.91 5.06
C LEU A 208 14.90 -10.08 6.25
N GLN A 209 16.19 -10.31 6.02
CA GLN A 209 17.20 -10.42 7.08
C GLN A 209 17.26 -9.14 7.94
N GLU A 210 17.25 -7.97 7.30
CA GLU A 210 17.24 -6.69 8.02
C GLU A 210 15.96 -6.52 8.85
N ALA A 211 14.80 -6.84 8.28
CA ALA A 211 13.51 -6.74 8.97
C ALA A 211 13.39 -7.71 10.16
N LEU A 212 13.82 -8.97 9.98
CA LEU A 212 13.83 -9.97 11.05
C LEU A 212 14.85 -9.63 12.13
N GLY A 213 16.03 -9.14 11.76
CA GLY A 213 17.05 -8.67 12.70
C GLY A 213 16.56 -7.48 13.53
N ALA A 214 15.83 -6.54 12.92
CA ALA A 214 15.20 -5.45 13.65
C ALA A 214 14.09 -5.92 14.60
N ALA A 215 13.23 -6.84 14.16
CA ALA A 215 12.18 -7.39 15.01
C ALA A 215 12.74 -8.18 16.21
N ARG A 216 13.83 -8.93 16.00
CA ARG A 216 14.53 -9.65 17.07
C ARG A 216 15.05 -8.69 18.14
N ARG A 217 15.65 -7.56 17.74
CA ARG A 217 16.16 -6.53 18.69
C ARG A 217 15.08 -5.86 19.52
N ALA A 218 13.84 -5.83 19.02
CA ALA A 218 12.71 -5.24 19.73
C ALA A 218 12.03 -6.20 20.72
N LEU A 219 12.38 -7.49 20.70
CA LEU A 219 11.78 -8.51 21.56
C LEU A 219 12.71 -8.89 22.73
N PRO A 220 12.17 -9.19 23.92
CA PRO A 220 12.96 -9.73 25.03
C PRO A 220 13.64 -11.05 24.64
N GLU A 221 14.90 -11.23 25.06
CA GLU A 221 15.72 -12.39 24.70
C GLU A 221 15.09 -13.73 25.15
N ASP A 222 14.39 -13.73 26.28
CA ASP A 222 13.73 -14.93 26.84
C ASP A 222 12.42 -15.30 26.14
N SER A 223 11.98 -14.51 25.15
CA SER A 223 10.69 -14.75 24.49
C SER A 223 10.79 -15.86 23.44
N ALA A 224 9.78 -16.73 23.37
CA ALA A 224 9.67 -17.76 22.33
C ALA A 224 9.71 -17.18 20.90
N ALA A 225 9.23 -15.94 20.73
CA ALA A 225 9.30 -15.20 19.47
C ALA A 225 10.75 -14.82 19.10
N HIS A 226 11.59 -14.44 20.07
CA HIS A 226 13.01 -14.15 19.85
C HIS A 226 13.76 -15.40 19.37
N SER A 227 13.51 -16.55 19.99
CA SER A 227 14.09 -17.84 19.56
C SER A 227 13.64 -18.24 18.16
N ALA A 228 12.35 -18.09 17.84
CA ALA A 228 11.80 -18.39 16.51
C ALA A 228 12.41 -17.51 15.41
N LEU A 229 12.56 -16.20 15.65
CA LEU A 229 13.20 -15.28 14.71
C LEU A 229 14.69 -15.58 14.54
N SER A 230 15.39 -15.96 15.61
CA SER A 230 16.82 -16.30 15.56
C SER A 230 17.06 -17.56 14.73
N GLU A 231 16.22 -18.57 14.89
CA GLU A 231 16.25 -19.78 14.07
C GLU A 231 15.96 -19.46 12.59
N GLN A 232 15.01 -18.58 12.29
CA GLN A 232 14.73 -18.15 10.92
C GLN A 232 15.89 -17.38 10.28
N LEU A 233 16.51 -16.46 11.01
CA LEU A 233 17.70 -15.75 10.54
C LEU A 233 18.84 -16.74 10.21
N ARG A 234 19.06 -17.73 11.09
CA ARG A 234 20.06 -18.77 10.89
C ARG A 234 19.79 -19.61 9.63
N ARG A 235 18.54 -19.95 9.34
CA ARG A 235 18.15 -20.66 8.11
C ARG A 235 18.43 -19.83 6.87
N LEU A 236 18.08 -18.54 6.89
CA LEU A 236 18.35 -17.63 5.77
C LEU A 236 19.85 -17.40 5.54
N GLU A 237 20.66 -17.43 6.61
CA GLU A 237 22.13 -17.38 6.52
C GLU A 237 22.73 -18.71 6.02
N GLY A 238 22.15 -19.85 6.41
CA GLY A 238 22.55 -21.18 5.97
C GLY A 238 22.30 -21.41 4.48
N GLU A 239 21.13 -21.04 3.97
CA GLU A 239 20.79 -21.08 2.54
C GLU A 239 21.68 -20.16 1.69
N ALA A 240 22.30 -19.14 2.27
CA ALA A 240 23.25 -18.27 1.57
C ALA A 240 24.66 -18.91 1.42
N ARG A 241 24.92 -20.03 2.13
CA ARG A 241 26.21 -20.72 2.19
C ARG A 241 26.27 -22.02 1.39
N GLU A 242 25.15 -22.53 0.87
CA GLU A 242 25.13 -23.57 -0.15
C GLU A 242 25.12 -22.89 -1.54
N PRO A 243 26.29 -22.70 -2.19
CA PRO A 243 26.31 -22.70 -3.64
C PRO A 243 26.11 -24.15 -4.11
N ASP A 244 25.45 -24.30 -5.25
CA ASP A 244 25.27 -25.57 -5.98
C ASP A 244 26.51 -26.49 -5.97
#